data_AF-A0A285QLH4-F1
#
_entry.id   AF-A0A285QLH4-F1
#
_cell.length_a   1.000
_cell.length_b   1.000
_cell.length_c   1.000
_cell.angle_alpha   90.00
_cell.angle_beta   90.00
_cell.angle_gamma   90.00
#
_symmetry.space_group_name_H-M   'P 1'
#
loop_
_entity.id
_entity.type
_entity.pdbx_description
1 polymer ?
#
loop_
_entity_poly.entity_id
_entity_poly.type
_entity_poly.pdbx_seq_one_letter_code
_entity_poly.pdbx_strand_id
1 'polypeptide(L)'
;MDDAVDGSAGTRPAVAAPVRNRPPVLRGQGPAVGVVAVGGAIGAVARYAAGLGWETGPTAFPWTTLLVNVVGCAVIGMFLVVITEGRQAHPLVRPFFGTGVLGGFTTFSTYAVDVRRLLEEGRLGPGLAYLGLTLVGALGAVWLAAGLTRRLVHRAARREPATGAATGGGVR
;
A
#
# COMPACT_ATOMS: atom_id res chain seq x y z
N MET A 1 10.55 -39.77 -68.63
CA MET A 1 11.80 -40.35 -68.10
C MET A 1 12.73 -39.19 -67.82
N ASP A 2 12.33 -38.29 -66.90
CA ASP A 2 12.24 -38.50 -65.43
C ASP A 2 13.68 -38.67 -64.92
N ASP A 3 14.27 -37.85 -64.04
CA ASP A 3 13.78 -37.10 -62.87
C ASP A 3 14.78 -35.95 -62.58
N ALA A 4 14.33 -34.76 -62.14
CA ALA A 4 14.43 -34.27 -60.75
C ALA A 4 15.80 -34.55 -60.07
N VAL A 5 16.54 -33.59 -59.50
CA VAL A 5 16.14 -32.73 -58.38
C VAL A 5 17.08 -31.53 -58.33
N ASP A 6 16.50 -30.33 -58.38
CA ASP A 6 17.12 -29.05 -58.04
C ASP A 6 17.39 -29.00 -56.53
N GLY A 7 18.66 -29.15 -56.14
CA GLY A 7 19.14 -29.01 -54.78
C GLY A 7 19.28 -27.54 -54.41
N SER A 8 18.17 -26.79 -54.40
CA SER A 8 18.11 -25.44 -53.84
C SER A 8 18.37 -25.51 -52.34
N ALA A 9 19.61 -25.25 -51.95
CA ALA A 9 20.00 -25.04 -50.56
C ALA A 9 19.24 -23.83 -50.02
N GLY A 10 18.06 -24.10 -49.45
CA GLY A 10 17.24 -23.11 -48.78
C GLY A 10 18.05 -22.44 -47.70
N THR A 11 18.43 -21.18 -47.94
CA THR A 11 18.89 -20.26 -46.91
C THR A 11 17.77 -20.15 -45.89
N ARG A 12 17.83 -20.97 -44.83
CA ARG A 12 16.92 -20.84 -43.71
C ARG A 12 17.02 -19.39 -43.23
N PRO A 13 15.94 -18.60 -43.29
CA PRO A 13 15.99 -17.24 -42.79
C PRO A 13 16.42 -17.33 -41.32
N ALA A 14 17.50 -16.62 -40.98
CA ALA A 14 17.96 -16.52 -39.61
C ALA A 14 16.75 -16.09 -38.77
N VAL A 15 16.31 -16.96 -37.86
CA VAL A 15 15.24 -16.67 -36.92
C VAL A 15 15.73 -15.47 -36.10
N ALA A 16 15.27 -14.28 -36.47
CA ALA A 16 15.60 -13.06 -35.76
C ALA A 16 15.23 -13.29 -34.30
N ALA A 17 16.24 -13.28 -33.41
CA ALA A 17 16.02 -13.40 -31.99
C ALA A 17 14.91 -12.41 -31.59
N PRO A 18 13.89 -12.83 -30.81
CA PRO A 18 12.79 -11.94 -30.48
C PRO A 18 13.39 -10.74 -29.75
N VAL A 19 13.28 -9.56 -30.36
CA VAL A 19 13.59 -8.29 -29.72
C VAL A 19 12.74 -8.29 -28.45
N ARG A 20 13.36 -8.50 -27.28
CA ARG A 20 12.70 -8.45 -25.97
C ARG A 20 12.29 -7.00 -25.72
N ASN A 21 11.22 -6.58 -26.37
CA ASN A 21 10.47 -5.38 -26.04
C ASN A 21 9.85 -5.62 -24.66
N ARG A 22 10.63 -5.34 -23.61
CA ARG A 22 10.06 -5.23 -22.27
C ARG A 22 8.88 -4.24 -22.35
N PRO A 23 7.72 -4.57 -21.78
CA PRO A 23 6.55 -3.72 -21.90
C PRO A 23 6.88 -2.31 -21.36
N PRO A 24 6.35 -1.24 -21.97
CA PRO A 24 6.70 0.15 -21.68
C PRO A 24 6.64 0.52 -20.19
N VAL A 25 5.79 -0.17 -19.42
CA VAL A 25 5.65 -0.05 -17.97
C VAL A 25 6.97 -0.21 -17.20
N LEU A 26 7.93 -1.02 -17.66
CA LEU A 26 9.19 -1.24 -16.93
C LEU A 26 10.23 -0.11 -17.12
N ARG A 27 10.09 0.73 -18.15
CA ARG A 27 11.04 1.83 -18.40
C ARG A 27 10.69 3.02 -17.51
N GLY A 28 11.59 3.39 -16.59
CA GLY A 28 11.45 4.55 -15.70
C GLY A 28 10.85 4.27 -14.32
N GLN A 29 10.53 3.01 -13.98
CA GLN A 29 10.02 2.64 -12.64
C GLN A 29 11.12 2.45 -11.58
N GLY A 30 12.40 2.50 -11.95
CA GLY A 30 13.52 2.31 -11.01
C GLY A 30 13.41 3.15 -9.73
N PRO A 31 13.15 4.47 -9.83
CA PRO A 31 12.93 5.30 -8.65
C PRO A 31 11.73 4.86 -7.80
N ALA A 32 10.62 4.45 -8.42
CA ALA A 32 9.44 3.97 -7.72
C ALA A 32 9.72 2.66 -6.95
N VAL A 33 10.40 1.70 -7.58
CA VAL A 33 10.81 0.44 -6.93
C VAL A 33 11.76 0.72 -5.76
N GLY A 34 12.72 1.62 -5.94
CA GLY A 34 13.66 2.02 -4.88
C GLY A 34 12.94 2.56 -3.65
N VAL A 35 11.99 3.49 -3.84
CA VAL A 35 11.23 4.05 -2.71
C VAL A 35 10.27 3.04 -2.09
N VAL A 36 9.66 2.13 -2.86
CA VAL A 36 8.84 1.03 -2.31
C VAL A 36 9.68 0.13 -1.43
N ALA A 37 10.89 -0.23 -1.87
CA ALA A 37 11.79 -1.10 -1.10
C ALA A 37 12.21 -0.45 0.22
N VAL A 38 12.63 0.82 0.19
CA VAL A 38 13.00 1.58 1.40
C VAL A 38 11.80 1.72 2.33
N GLY A 39 10.64 2.13 1.81
CA GLY A 39 9.42 2.24 2.60
C GLY A 39 9.01 0.89 3.21
N GLY A 40 9.07 -0.18 2.43
CA GLY A 40 8.77 -1.55 2.86
C GLY A 40 9.66 -2.02 4.00
N ALA A 41 10.96 -1.75 3.91
CA ALA A 41 11.90 -2.04 4.98
C ALA A 41 11.55 -1.29 6.27
N ILE A 42 11.24 0.01 6.18
CA ILE A 42 10.81 0.82 7.33
C ILE A 42 9.53 0.25 7.95
N GLY A 43 8.52 -0.06 7.13
CA GLY A 43 7.25 -0.62 7.59
C GLY A 43 7.44 -1.97 8.29
N ALA A 44 8.21 -2.88 7.67
CA ALA A 44 8.47 -4.20 8.23
C ALA A 44 9.24 -4.13 9.56
N VAL A 45 10.23 -3.25 9.67
CA VAL A 45 10.98 -3.02 10.91
C VAL A 45 10.06 -2.44 11.99
N ALA A 46 9.20 -1.47 11.66
CA ALA A 46 8.25 -0.91 12.61
C ALA A 46 7.25 -1.97 13.13
N ARG A 47 6.74 -2.83 12.25
CA ARG A 47 5.90 -3.97 12.65
C ARG A 47 6.66 -4.95 13.56
N TYR A 48 7.90 -5.28 13.21
CA TYR A 48 8.72 -6.17 14.01
C TYR A 48 9.00 -5.57 15.40
N ALA A 49 9.34 -4.29 15.48
CA ALA A 49 9.54 -3.57 16.73
C ALA A 49 8.26 -3.53 17.60
N ALA A 50 7.08 -3.36 16.99
CA ALA A 50 5.81 -3.47 17.70
C ALA A 50 5.62 -4.88 18.31
N GLY A 51 6.07 -5.92 17.61
CA GLY A 51 6.14 -7.30 18.11
C GLY A 51 6.98 -7.46 19.37
N LEU A 52 8.13 -6.78 19.43
CA LEU A 52 9.03 -6.83 20.59
C LEU A 52 8.47 -6.11 21.82
N GLY A 53 7.71 -5.03 21.62
CA GLY A 53 7.15 -4.23 22.73
C GLY A 53 5.97 -4.89 23.44
N TRP A 54 5.31 -5.86 22.79
CA TRP A 54 4.19 -6.63 23.33
C TRP A 54 4.50 -8.12 23.23
N GLU A 55 5.36 -8.61 24.12
CA GLU A 55 5.59 -10.05 24.29
C GLU A 55 4.36 -10.70 24.92
N THR A 56 3.41 -11.11 24.08
CA THR A 56 2.34 -12.02 24.47
C THR A 56 2.88 -13.44 24.44
N GLY A 57 2.88 -14.12 25.59
CA GLY A 57 3.28 -15.53 25.70
C GLY A 57 2.53 -16.43 24.72
N PRO A 58 2.95 -17.70 24.52
CA PRO A 58 2.46 -18.54 23.44
C PRO A 58 0.93 -18.62 23.35
N THR A 59 0.22 -18.64 24.47
CA THR A 59 -1.25 -18.79 24.51
C THR A 59 -2.01 -17.46 24.51
N ALA A 60 -1.33 -16.31 24.40
CA ALA A 60 -2.00 -15.03 24.47
C ALA A 60 -2.62 -14.61 23.12
N PHE A 61 -3.62 -13.74 23.22
CA PHE A 61 -4.35 -13.24 22.06
C PHE A 61 -3.44 -12.31 21.21
N PRO A 62 -3.51 -12.38 19.86
CA PRO A 62 -2.59 -11.68 18.95
C PRO A 62 -2.90 -10.18 18.81
N TRP A 63 -2.80 -9.45 19.93
CA TRP A 63 -3.11 -8.02 20.01
C TRP A 63 -2.22 -7.17 19.12
N THR A 64 -0.93 -7.48 19.05
CA THR A 64 0.02 -6.70 18.25
C THR A 64 -0.35 -6.71 16.77
N THR A 65 -0.59 -7.89 16.20
CA THR A 65 -1.00 -8.03 14.80
C THR A 65 -2.35 -7.35 14.54
N LEU A 66 -3.31 -7.45 15.49
CA LEU A 66 -4.58 -6.71 15.41
C LEU A 66 -4.34 -5.21 15.27
N LEU A 67 -3.60 -4.63 16.23
CA LEU A 67 -3.39 -3.20 16.33
C LEU A 67 -2.60 -2.66 15.15
N VAL A 68 -1.54 -3.35 14.72
CA VAL A 68 -0.76 -2.99 13.55
C VAL A 68 -1.63 -2.91 12.30
N ASN A 69 -2.50 -3.90 12.07
CA ASN A 69 -3.41 -3.88 10.92
C ASN A 69 -4.45 -2.76 11.03
N VAL A 70 -5.10 -2.59 12.19
CA VAL A 70 -6.13 -1.55 12.39
C VAL A 70 -5.53 -0.14 12.26
N VAL A 71 -4.36 0.11 12.86
CA VAL A 71 -3.65 1.38 12.76
C VAL A 71 -3.22 1.64 11.32
N GLY A 72 -2.65 0.64 10.64
CA GLY A 72 -2.29 0.78 9.22
C GLY A 72 -3.50 1.10 8.34
N CYS A 73 -4.65 0.49 8.61
CA CYS A 73 -5.92 0.79 7.97
C CYS A 73 -6.43 2.22 8.25
N ALA A 74 -6.29 2.73 9.48
CA ALA A 74 -6.60 4.13 9.78
C ALA A 74 -5.68 5.08 8.99
N VAL A 75 -4.38 4.79 8.97
CA VAL A 75 -3.38 5.64 8.31
C VAL A 75 -3.58 5.64 6.79
N ILE A 76 -3.89 4.50 6.15
CA ILE A 76 -4.20 4.50 4.70
C ILE A 76 -5.48 5.27 4.40
N GLY A 77 -6.50 5.20 5.27
CA GLY A 77 -7.74 5.96 5.12
C GLY A 77 -7.51 7.47 5.15
N MET A 78 -6.68 7.95 6.08
CA MET A 78 -6.24 9.35 6.13
C MET A 78 -5.39 9.71 4.90
N PHE A 79 -4.40 8.89 4.59
CA PHE A 79 -3.47 9.12 3.48
C PHE A 79 -4.22 9.27 2.16
N LEU A 80 -5.21 8.39 1.90
CA LEU A 80 -5.99 8.42 0.66
C LEU A 80 -6.72 9.76 0.48
N VAL A 81 -7.32 10.30 1.55
CA VAL A 81 -7.97 11.62 1.51
C VAL A 81 -6.98 12.73 1.23
N VAL A 82 -5.82 12.73 1.92
CA VAL A 82 -4.80 13.77 1.73
C VAL A 82 -4.26 13.77 0.30
N ILE A 83 -4.04 12.61 -0.32
CA ILE A 83 -3.51 12.54 -1.69
C ILE A 83 -4.54 12.77 -2.79
N THR A 84 -5.84 12.64 -2.50
CA THR A 84 -6.92 12.86 -3.48
C THR A 84 -7.52 14.25 -3.39
N GLU A 85 -7.60 14.82 -2.19
CA GLU A 85 -8.26 16.11 -1.94
C GLU A 85 -7.27 17.22 -1.55
N GLY A 86 -6.02 16.87 -1.24
CA GLY A 86 -4.95 17.82 -0.97
C GLY A 86 -4.21 18.30 -2.22
N ARG A 87 -3.11 19.03 -2.02
CA ARG A 87 -2.25 19.54 -3.11
C ARG A 87 -1.58 18.37 -3.86
N GLN A 88 -1.22 18.63 -5.13
CA GLN A 88 -0.47 17.69 -5.98
C GLN A 88 0.79 17.18 -5.25
N ALA A 89 0.72 15.96 -4.72
CA ALA A 89 1.86 15.31 -4.07
C ALA A 89 2.84 14.78 -5.13
N HIS A 90 4.12 14.73 -4.79
CA HIS A 90 5.14 14.18 -5.68
C HIS A 90 4.77 12.72 -6.06
N PRO A 91 4.93 12.29 -7.33
CA PRO A 91 4.48 10.97 -7.80
C PRO A 91 5.04 9.79 -7.00
N LEU A 92 6.22 9.96 -6.37
CA LEU A 92 6.87 8.93 -5.55
C LEU A 92 6.30 8.77 -4.14
N VAL A 93 5.48 9.70 -3.64
CA VAL A 93 4.90 9.62 -2.29
C VAL A 93 3.91 8.46 -2.17
N ARG A 94 3.08 8.25 -3.20
CA ARG A 94 2.12 7.13 -3.27
C ARG A 94 2.81 5.76 -3.18
N PRO A 95 3.79 5.42 -4.04
CA PRO A 95 4.48 4.14 -3.96
C PRO A 95 5.34 4.02 -2.69
N PHE A 96 6.02 5.08 -2.25
CA PHE A 96 6.81 5.06 -1.01
C PHE A 96 5.95 4.74 0.22
N PHE A 97 4.89 5.51 0.44
CA PHE A 97 4.14 5.44 1.70
C PHE A 97 3.00 4.42 1.63
N GLY A 98 2.22 4.42 0.55
CA GLY A 98 1.08 3.52 0.38
C GLY A 98 1.54 2.07 0.21
N THR A 99 2.36 1.79 -0.80
CA THR A 99 2.82 0.42 -1.06
C THR A 99 4.00 0.02 -0.19
N GLY A 100 4.99 0.91 -0.01
CA GLY A 100 6.17 0.62 0.80
C GLY A 100 5.84 0.57 2.29
N VAL A 101 5.73 1.74 2.94
CA VAL A 101 5.61 1.83 4.41
C VAL A 101 4.38 1.09 4.93
N LEU A 102 3.18 1.39 4.42
CA LEU A 102 1.95 0.78 4.93
C LEU A 102 1.80 -0.69 4.53
N GLY A 103 2.29 -1.06 3.34
CA GLY A 103 2.33 -2.46 2.91
C GLY A 103 3.31 -3.32 3.72
N GLY A 104 4.47 -2.77 4.12
CA GLY A 104 5.41 -3.47 5.00
C GLY A 104 4.98 -3.49 6.48
N PHE A 105 4.31 -2.43 6.92
CA PHE A 105 3.79 -2.29 8.28
C PHE A 105 2.63 -3.23 8.54
N THR A 106 1.67 -3.35 7.63
CA THR A 106 0.51 -4.26 7.80
C THR A 106 0.84 -5.69 7.37
N THR A 107 0.09 -6.68 7.87
CA THR A 107 0.31 -8.09 7.51
C THR A 107 -0.96 -8.93 7.57
N PHE A 108 -1.32 -9.52 6.43
CA PHE A 108 -2.40 -10.51 6.36
C PHE A 108 -1.89 -11.93 6.64
N SER A 109 -0.66 -12.25 6.25
CA SER A 109 -0.10 -13.59 6.41
C SER A 109 0.09 -13.96 7.88
N THR A 110 0.63 -13.05 8.70
CA THR A 110 0.76 -13.28 10.15
C THR A 110 -0.61 -13.44 10.78
N TYR A 111 -1.57 -12.57 10.43
CA TYR A 111 -2.96 -12.66 10.87
C TYR A 111 -3.60 -14.03 10.57
N ALA A 112 -3.44 -14.55 9.35
CA ALA A 112 -3.99 -15.84 8.96
C ALA A 112 -3.35 -17.01 9.74
N VAL A 113 -2.03 -16.95 9.99
CA VAL A 113 -1.32 -17.95 10.80
C VAL A 113 -1.80 -17.89 12.25
N ASP A 114 -1.96 -16.70 12.81
CA ASP A 114 -2.46 -16.51 14.18
C ASP A 114 -3.89 -17.05 14.35
N VAL A 115 -4.78 -16.81 13.37
CA VAL A 115 -6.12 -17.41 13.35
C VAL A 115 -6.03 -18.94 13.29
N ARG A 116 -5.28 -19.50 12.33
CA ARG A 116 -5.12 -20.96 12.19
C ARG A 116 -4.64 -21.59 13.48
N ARG A 117 -3.63 -20.99 14.11
CA ARG A 117 -3.07 -21.43 15.38
C ARG A 117 -4.12 -21.47 16.50
N LEU A 118 -4.90 -20.40 16.67
CA LEU A 118 -5.96 -20.37 17.68
C LEU A 118 -7.00 -21.48 17.46
N LEU A 119 -7.31 -21.80 16.21
CA LEU A 119 -8.22 -22.88 15.87
C LEU A 119 -7.62 -24.27 16.16
N GLU A 120 -6.34 -24.49 15.82
CA GLU A 120 -5.59 -25.72 16.10
C GLU A 120 -5.44 -25.99 17.60
N GLU A 121 -5.32 -24.94 18.42
CA GLU A 121 -5.31 -25.01 19.89
C GLU A 121 -6.71 -25.27 20.49
N GLY A 122 -7.75 -25.47 19.67
CA GLY A 122 -9.14 -25.68 20.11
C GLY A 122 -9.86 -24.41 20.58
N ARG A 123 -9.25 -23.24 20.40
CA ARG A 123 -9.75 -21.94 20.90
C ARG A 123 -10.60 -21.23 19.85
N LEU A 124 -11.71 -21.86 19.48
CA LEU A 124 -12.63 -21.37 18.45
C LEU A 124 -13.16 -19.96 18.74
N GLY A 125 -13.58 -19.69 19.98
CA GLY A 125 -14.10 -18.36 20.38
C GLY A 125 -13.09 -17.23 20.12
N PRO A 126 -11.88 -17.28 20.70
CA PRO A 126 -10.82 -16.31 20.42
C PRO A 126 -10.42 -16.23 18.95
N GLY A 127 -10.35 -17.35 18.22
CA GLY A 127 -10.01 -17.35 16.79
C GLY A 127 -11.04 -16.62 15.94
N LEU A 128 -12.33 -16.90 16.15
CA LEU A 128 -13.43 -16.23 15.44
C LEU A 128 -13.56 -14.76 15.84
N ALA A 129 -13.37 -14.45 17.13
CA ALA A 129 -13.33 -13.07 17.61
C ALA A 129 -12.19 -12.31 16.94
N TYR A 130 -10.98 -12.87 16.90
CA TYR A 130 -9.83 -12.24 16.26
C TYR A 130 -10.06 -11.99 14.76
N LEU A 131 -10.69 -12.97 14.08
CA LEU A 131 -11.07 -12.86 12.69
C LEU A 131 -12.04 -11.68 12.44
N GLY A 132 -13.12 -11.65 13.22
CA GLY A 132 -14.16 -10.63 13.10
C GLY A 132 -13.70 -9.23 13.52
N LEU A 133 -13.03 -9.12 14.68
CA LEU A 133 -12.54 -7.85 15.21
C LEU A 133 -11.52 -7.20 14.29
N THR A 134 -10.60 -7.98 13.70
CA THR A 134 -9.60 -7.42 12.78
C THR A 134 -10.28 -6.86 11.53
N LEU A 135 -11.24 -7.58 10.95
CA LEU A 135 -11.98 -7.12 9.76
C LEU A 135 -12.82 -5.88 10.06
N VAL A 136 -13.67 -5.93 11.09
CA VAL A 136 -14.55 -4.82 11.47
C VAL A 136 -13.73 -3.61 11.91
N GLY A 137 -12.67 -3.83 12.68
CA GLY A 137 -11.75 -2.79 13.13
C GLY A 137 -11.02 -2.13 11.95
N ALA A 138 -10.51 -2.91 11.00
CA ALA A 138 -9.84 -2.39 9.80
C ALA A 138 -10.78 -1.53 8.95
N LEU A 139 -11.98 -2.04 8.64
CA LEU A 139 -12.97 -1.29 7.87
C LEU A 139 -13.42 -0.03 8.61
N GLY A 140 -13.79 -0.17 9.89
CA GLY A 140 -14.18 0.96 10.73
C GLY A 140 -13.08 2.03 10.80
N ALA A 141 -11.83 1.63 10.97
CA ALA A 141 -10.67 2.52 11.00
C ALA A 141 -10.51 3.32 9.71
N VAL A 142 -10.60 2.67 8.53
CA VAL A 142 -10.52 3.36 7.23
C VAL A 142 -11.63 4.42 7.12
N TRP A 143 -12.87 4.03 7.39
CA TRP A 143 -14.03 4.92 7.24
C TRP A 143 -13.98 6.11 8.20
N LEU A 144 -13.67 5.86 9.47
CA LEU A 144 -13.56 6.90 10.48
C LEU A 144 -12.40 7.86 10.19
N ALA A 145 -11.21 7.33 9.87
CA ALA A 145 -10.05 8.15 9.57
C ALA A 145 -10.25 8.99 8.30
N ALA A 146 -10.77 8.41 7.22
CA ALA A 146 -11.07 9.14 6.00
C ALA A 146 -12.14 10.22 6.23
N GLY A 147 -13.23 9.88 6.94
CA GLY A 147 -14.30 10.82 7.26
C GLY A 147 -13.84 11.99 8.13
N LEU A 148 -13.02 11.71 9.15
CA LEU A 148 -12.43 12.74 10.00
C LEU A 148 -11.48 13.64 9.20
N THR A 149 -10.61 13.05 8.38
CA THR A 149 -9.65 13.78 7.56
C THR A 149 -10.35 14.74 6.60
N ARG A 150 -11.40 14.29 5.90
CA ARG A 150 -12.22 15.15 5.04
C ARG A 150 -12.81 16.34 5.77
N ARG A 151 -13.38 16.10 6.96
CA ARG A 151 -13.96 17.18 7.79
C ARG A 151 -12.91 18.23 8.17
N LEU A 152 -11.68 17.79 8.48
CA LEU A 152 -10.59 18.69 8.82
C LEU A 152 -10.09 19.49 7.61
N VAL A 153 -9.91 18.84 6.46
CA VAL A 153 -9.49 19.48 5.21
C VAL A 153 -10.52 20.54 4.77
N HIS A 154 -11.81 20.22 4.76
CA HIS A 154 -12.85 21.19 4.41
C HIS A 154 -12.95 22.35 5.41
N ARG A 155 -12.70 22.11 6.70
CA ARG A 155 -12.67 23.19 7.71
C ARG A 155 -11.48 24.12 7.50
N ALA A 156 -10.31 23.59 7.14
CA ALA A 156 -9.13 24.40 6.85
C ALA A 156 -9.35 25.28 5.62
N ALA A 157 -9.93 24.73 4.54
CA ALA A 157 -10.23 25.47 3.32
C ALA A 157 -11.25 26.61 3.53
N ARG A 158 -12.21 26.44 4.44
CA ARG A 158 -13.17 27.49 4.81
C ARG A 158 -12.59 28.59 5.71
N ARG A 159 -11.43 28.33 6.33
CA ARG A 159 -10.78 29.23 7.27
C ARG A 159 -9.79 30.19 6.62
N GLU A 160 -9.45 30.06 5.34
CA GLU A 160 -8.65 31.05 4.61
C GLU A 160 -9.54 32.22 4.16
N PRO A 161 -9.57 33.36 4.88
CA PRO A 161 -10.34 34.53 4.48
C PRO A 161 -9.46 35.37 3.55
N ALA A 162 -10.09 35.99 2.54
CA ALA A 162 -9.46 36.90 1.60
C ALA A 162 -8.63 38.01 2.29
N THR A 163 -7.34 37.76 2.51
CA THR A 163 -6.40 38.76 3.05
C THR A 163 -5.83 39.65 1.92
N GLY A 164 -6.33 39.52 0.69
CA GLY A 164 -5.82 40.25 -0.49
C GLY A 164 -6.71 41.36 -1.05
N ALA A 165 -7.90 41.61 -0.52
CA ALA A 165 -8.88 42.51 -1.16
C ALA A 165 -9.00 43.91 -0.51
N ALA A 166 -7.99 44.36 0.24
CA ALA A 166 -7.99 45.68 0.88
C ALA A 166 -6.62 46.38 0.82
N THR A 167 -6.14 46.63 -0.40
CA THR A 167 -5.22 47.73 -0.71
C THR A 167 -5.60 48.17 -2.11
N GLY A 168 -6.59 49.05 -2.26
CA GLY A 168 -6.41 50.48 -2.00
C GLY A 168 -6.40 51.20 -3.33
N GLY A 169 -7.45 51.01 -4.13
CA GLY A 169 -7.76 51.88 -5.25
C GLY A 169 -8.34 53.18 -4.70
N GLY A 170 -7.70 54.30 -5.02
CA GLY A 170 -8.26 55.64 -4.84
C GLY A 170 -7.45 56.56 -3.94
N VAL A 171 -6.50 57.28 -4.54
CA VAL A 171 -6.47 58.74 -4.40
C VAL A 171 -6.25 59.30 -5.80
N ARG A 172 -7.09 60.29 -6.11
CA ARG A 172 -7.13 61.09 -7.34
C ARG A 172 -5.91 62.00 -7.46
#